data_AF-A0A7C7X6H4-F1
#
_entry.id   AF-A0A7C7X6H4-F1
#
_cell.length_a   1.000
_cell.length_b   1.000
_cell.length_c   1.000
_cell.angle_alpha   90.00
_cell.angle_beta   90.00
_cell.angle_gamma   90.00
#
_symmetry.space_group_name_H-M   'P 1'
#
loop_
_entity.id
_entity.type
_entity.pdbx_description
1 polymer ?
#
loop_
_entity_poly.entity_id
_entity_poly.type
_entity_poly.pdbx_seq_one_letter_code
_entity_poly.pdbx_strand_id
1 'polypeptide(L)' 'MGLTNLTVLHLYGNKKITDAGLVHLQGLKKLMSLYLGETKVTDAGVAELKKALPGCRIDR' A
#
# COMPACT_ATOMS: atom_id res chain seq x y z
N MET A 1 6.80 7.57 16.54
CA MET A 1 7.11 8.43 15.36
C MET A 1 6.82 7.60 14.12
N GLY A 2 6.01 8.10 13.18
CA GLY A 2 5.66 7.38 11.95
C GLY A 2 6.61 7.70 10.79
N LEU A 3 6.55 6.92 9.71
CA LEU A 3 7.31 7.15 8.48
C LEU A 3 6.69 8.29 7.64
N THR A 4 6.55 9.48 8.24
CA THR A 4 5.79 10.62 7.69
C THR A 4 6.34 11.19 6.38
N ASN A 5 7.58 10.82 6.02
CA ASN A 5 8.24 11.23 4.77
C ASN A 5 8.45 10.09 3.77
N LEU A 6 7.89 8.90 4.01
CA LEU A 6 8.03 7.78 3.08
C LEU A 6 7.25 8.06 1.79
N THR A 7 7.96 8.01 0.66
CA THR A 7 7.39 8.26 -0.67
C THR A 7 7.27 6.99 -1.51
N VAL A 8 8.10 5.98 -1.26
CA VAL A 8 8.10 4.71 -2.00
C VAL A 8 8.17 3.54 -1.01
N LEU A 9 7.34 2.52 -1.23
CA LEU A 9 7.34 1.28 -0.46
C LEU A 9 7.25 0.06 -1.38
N HIS A 10 8.19 -0.87 -1.23
CA HIS A 10 8.20 -2.15 -1.96
C HIS A 10 7.79 -3.28 -1.02
N LEU A 11 6.72 -4.00 -1.36
CA LEU A 11 6.25 -5.20 -0.66
C LEU A 11 6.15 -6.42 -1.59
N TYR A 12 6.73 -6.33 -2.79
CA TYR A 12 6.69 -7.36 -3.83
C TYR A 12 7.16 -8.73 -3.31
N GLY A 13 6.52 -9.81 -3.78
CA GLY A 13 6.91 -11.19 -3.49
C GLY A 13 6.49 -11.69 -2.10
N ASN A 14 5.94 -10.82 -1.24
CA ASN A 14 5.60 -11.20 0.12
C ASN A 14 4.16 -11.73 0.22
N LYS A 15 4.03 -13.06 0.15
CA LYS A 15 2.75 -13.79 0.27
C LYS A 15 2.06 -13.69 1.63
N LYS A 16 2.68 -13.05 2.64
CA LYS A 16 2.06 -12.77 3.94
C LYS A 16 1.33 -11.43 3.97
N ILE A 17 1.55 -10.56 2.97
CA ILE A 17 0.83 -9.28 2.87
C ILE A 17 -0.56 -9.54 2.31
N THR A 18 -1.57 -9.12 3.08
CA THR A 18 -3.01 -9.23 2.78
C THR A 18 -3.67 -7.87 2.89
N ASP A 19 -4.94 -7.77 2.52
CA ASP A 19 -5.75 -6.56 2.66
C ASP A 19 -5.72 -5.98 4.08
N ALA A 20 -5.71 -6.85 5.10
CA ALA A 20 -5.64 -6.44 6.50
C ALA A 20 -4.34 -5.66 6.81
N GLY A 21 -3.23 -6.01 6.16
CA GLY A 21 -1.96 -5.32 6.31
C GLY A 21 -1.96 -3.90 5.73
N LEU A 22 -2.79 -3.64 4.71
CA LEU A 22 -2.84 -2.33 4.06
C LEU A 22 -3.44 -1.22 4.95
N VAL A 23 -4.22 -1.58 5.96
CA VAL A 23 -4.80 -0.62 6.92
C VAL A 23 -3.72 0.26 7.56
N HIS A 24 -2.53 -0.30 7.80
CA HIS A 24 -1.41 0.44 8.39
C HIS A 24 -0.77 1.47 7.45
N LEU A 25 -1.02 1.40 6.14
CA LEU A 25 -0.46 2.32 5.15
C LEU A 25 -1.29 3.58 4.97
N GLN A 26 -2.54 3.62 5.46
CA GLN A 26 -3.46 4.74 5.26
C GLN A 26 -2.96 6.06 5.87
N GLY A 27 -2.09 5.99 6.88
CA GLY A 27 -1.45 7.16 7.52
C GLY A 27 -0.26 7.72 6.76
N LEU A 28 0.25 7.02 5.73
CA LEU A 28 1.42 7.42 4.95
C LEU A 28 1.01 8.43 3.86
N LYS A 29 0.58 9.63 4.28
CA LYS A 29 0.01 10.65 3.37
C LYS A 29 0.96 11.17 2.28
N LYS A 30 2.26 10.92 2.40
CA LYS A 30 3.28 11.25 1.38
C LYS A 30 3.66 10.09 0.48
N LEU A 31 3.06 8.90 0.66
CA LEU A 31 3.36 7.74 -0.17
C LEU A 31 2.86 7.97 -1.59
N MET A 32 3.78 7.90 -2.55
CA MET A 32 3.54 8.13 -3.97
C MET A 32 3.60 6.83 -4.79
N SER A 33 4.34 5.82 -4.34
CA SER A 33 4.46 4.55 -5.05
C SER A 33 4.47 3.36 -4.09
N LEU A 34 3.63 2.37 -4.39
CA LEU A 34 3.49 1.14 -3.63
C LEU A 34 3.49 -0.05 -4.59
N TYR A 35 4.44 -0.97 -4.40
CA TYR A 35 4.56 -2.18 -5.21
C TYR A 35 4.05 -3.40 -4.44
N LEU A 36 2.99 -4.05 -4.95
CA LEU A 36 2.27 -5.17 -4.31
C LEU A 36 2.28 -6.46 -5.15
N GLY A 37 3.11 -6.54 -6.19
CA GLY A 37 3.20 -7.74 -7.02
C GLY A 37 3.52 -8.99 -6.21
N GLU A 38 2.91 -10.11 -6.61
CA GLU A 38 3.05 -11.42 -5.93
C GLU A 38 2.65 -11.43 -4.43
N THR A 39 1.80 -10.48 -3.99
CA THR A 39 1.19 -10.50 -2.65
C THR A 39 -0.18 -11.19 -2.63
N LYS A 40 -0.81 -11.31 -1.45
CA LYS A 40 -2.21 -11.76 -1.31
C LYS A 40 -3.20 -10.60 -1.19
N VAL A 41 -2.80 -9.40 -1.60
CA VAL A 41 -3.69 -8.25 -1.65
C VAL A 41 -4.68 -8.43 -2.80
N THR A 42 -5.95 -8.19 -2.52
CA THR A 42 -7.03 -8.26 -3.51
C THR A 42 -7.28 -6.90 -4.17
N ASP A 43 -8.02 -6.90 -5.27
CA ASP A 43 -8.46 -5.66 -5.92
C ASP A 43 -9.34 -4.80 -5.02
N ALA A 44 -10.13 -5.43 -4.14
CA ALA A 44 -10.93 -4.73 -3.14
C ALA A 44 -10.04 -4.01 -2.11
N GLY A 45 -8.99 -4.68 -1.62
CA GLY A 45 -8.01 -4.08 -0.72
C GLY A 45 -7.30 -2.88 -1.35
N VAL A 46 -6.91 -2.99 -2.62
CA VAL A 46 -6.33 -1.85 -3.37
C VAL A 46 -7.33 -0.71 -3.55
N ALA A 47 -8.58 -1.00 -3.91
CA ALA A 47 -9.61 0.02 -4.09
C ALA A 47 -9.84 0.81 -2.79
N GLU A 48 -9.84 0.13 -1.64
CA GLU A 48 -9.99 0.79 -0.35
C GLU A 48 -8.76 1.64 0.01
N LEU A 49 -7.55 1.12 -0.24
CA LEU A 49 -6.34 1.91 -0.02
C LEU A 49 -6.29 3.17 -0.90
N LYS A 50 -6.76 3.09 -2.16
CA LYS A 50 -6.86 4.26 -3.05
C LYS A 50 -7.78 5.35 -2.51
N LYS A 51 -8.86 5.01 -1.79
CA LYS A 51 -9.71 6.03 -1.14
C LYS A 51 -8.94 6.79 -0.06
N ALA A 52 -8.09 6.09 0.70
CA ALA A 52 -7.28 6.69 1.76
C ALA A 52 -6.05 7.47 1.24
N LEU A 53 -5.54 7.06 0.08
CA LEU A 53 -4.28 7.49 -0.57
C LEU A 53 -4.52 7.75 -2.07
N PRO A 54 -5.36 8.73 -2.46
CA PRO A 54 -5.81 8.91 -3.85
C PRO A 54 -4.70 9.28 -4.84
N GLY A 55 -3.59 9.85 -4.36
CA GLY A 55 -2.42 10.19 -5.16
C GLY A 55 -1.33 9.10 -5.23
N CYS A 56 -1.51 7.99 -4.53
CA CYS A 56 -0.52 6.92 -4.51
C CYS A 56 -0.69 6.01 -5.74
N ARG A 57 0.38 5.85 -6.53
CA ARG A 57 0.44 4.85 -7.59
C ARG A 57 0.65 3.47 -6.97
N ILE A 58 -0.29 2.56 -7.23
CA ILE A 58 -0.22 1.18 -6.74
C ILE A 58 0.04 0.26 -7.94
N ASP A 59 1.13 -0.49 -7.87
CA ASP A 59 1.59 -1.46 -8.87
C ASP A 59 1.33 -2.89 -8.37
N ARG A 60 0.91 -3.80 -9.26
CA ARG A 60 0.32 -5.10 -8.94
C ARG A 60 1.03 -6.28 -9.58
#